data_AF-A0A5E4M2X6-F1
#
_entry.id   AF-A0A5E4M2X6-F1
#
_cell.length_a   1.000
_cell.length_b   1.000
_cell.length_c   1.000
_cell.angle_alpha   90.00
_cell.angle_beta   90.00
_cell.angle_gamma   90.00
#
_symmetry.space_group_name_H-M   'P 1'
#
loop_
_entity.id
_entity.type
_entity.pdbx_description
1 polymer ?
#
loop_
_entity_poly.entity_id
_entity_poly.type
_entity_poly.pdbx_seq_one_letter_code
_entity_poly.pdbx_strand_id
1 'polypeptide(L)'
;MERHQMVVYFKKVFFEAVENNTLNTPDDVVFVADVAFLIKTYLMKPYNRRNLTREQAIFNYRLSRARRISKYAFSILVSKFRIFERPIPLIPHKVNKIVLACCAIHNWL
;
A
#
# COMPACT_ATOMS: atom_id res chain seq x y z
N MET A 1 3.74 -8.28 -22.23
CA MET A 1 2.81 -7.72 -21.23
C MET A 1 3.54 -6.56 -20.55
N GLU A 2 3.23 -5.34 -20.94
CA GLU A 2 4.01 -4.16 -20.56
C GLU A 2 3.81 -3.81 -19.08
N ARG A 3 4.81 -3.18 -18.43
CA ARG A 3 4.77 -2.85 -16.99
C ARG A 3 3.50 -2.09 -16.56
N HIS A 4 2.89 -1.35 -17.49
CA HIS A 4 1.60 -0.67 -17.29
C HIS A 4 0.43 -1.65 -17.06
N GLN A 5 0.35 -2.75 -17.81
CA GLN A 5 -0.72 -3.75 -17.65
C GLN A 5 -0.63 -4.47 -16.30
N MET A 6 0.58 -4.78 -15.81
CA MET A 6 0.77 -5.45 -14.51
C MET A 6 0.29 -4.58 -13.33
N VAL A 7 0.56 -3.28 -13.35
CA VAL A 7 0.13 -2.36 -12.28
C VAL A 7 -1.40 -2.19 -12.28
N VAL A 8 -2.01 -2.11 -13.46
CA VAL A 8 -3.47 -2.03 -13.61
C VAL A 8 -4.14 -3.31 -13.15
N TYR A 9 -3.58 -4.47 -13.52
CA TYR A 9 -4.08 -5.78 -13.11
C TYR A 9 -4.02 -5.96 -11.59
N PHE A 10 -2.89 -5.61 -10.96
CA PHE A 10 -2.75 -5.72 -9.50
C PHE A 10 -3.74 -4.82 -8.75
N LYS A 11 -3.97 -3.60 -9.24
CA LYS A 11 -5.03 -2.72 -8.70
C LYS A 11 -6.40 -3.39 -8.77
N LYS A 12 -6.75 -3.96 -9.92
CA LYS A 12 -8.05 -4.62 -10.13
C LYS A 12 -8.25 -5.80 -9.18
N VAL A 13 -7.27 -6.70 -9.11
CA VAL A 13 -7.30 -7.88 -8.22
C VAL A 13 -7.43 -7.48 -6.75
N PHE A 14 -6.72 -6.44 -6.31
CA PHE A 14 -6.83 -5.96 -4.93
C PHE A 14 -8.23 -5.44 -4.61
N PHE A 15 -8.81 -4.58 -5.47
CA PHE A 15 -10.15 -4.04 -5.22
C PHE A 15 -11.24 -5.11 -5.26
N GLU A 16 -11.14 -6.08 -6.19
CA GLU A 16 -12.04 -7.24 -6.21
C GLU A 16 -11.91 -8.06 -4.93
N ALA A 17 -10.69 -8.23 -4.41
CA ALA A 17 -10.48 -8.97 -3.17
C ALA A 17 -11.09 -8.27 -1.93
N VAL A 18 -11.04 -6.94 -1.88
CA VAL A 18 -11.70 -6.12 -0.84
C VAL A 18 -13.21 -6.23 -0.95
N GLU A 19 -13.76 -6.07 -2.16
CA GLU A 19 -15.21 -6.05 -2.40
C GLU A 19 -15.86 -7.42 -2.16
N ASN A 20 -15.14 -8.51 -2.43
CA ASN A 20 -15.59 -9.87 -2.15
C ASN A 20 -15.27 -10.35 -0.72
N ASN A 21 -14.76 -9.45 0.15
CA ASN A 21 -14.31 -9.75 1.51
C ASN A 21 -13.35 -10.94 1.65
N THR A 22 -12.55 -11.20 0.62
CA THR A 22 -11.59 -12.33 0.60
C THR A 22 -10.29 -12.03 1.34
N LEU A 23 -10.07 -10.77 1.74
CA LEU A 23 -8.93 -10.32 2.53
C LEU A 23 -9.08 -10.59 4.03
N ASN A 24 -10.27 -11.03 4.50
CA ASN A 24 -10.59 -11.23 5.92
C ASN A 24 -10.21 -10.02 6.79
N THR A 25 -10.52 -8.82 6.31
CA THR A 25 -10.28 -7.60 7.08
C THR A 25 -11.38 -7.38 8.12
N PRO A 26 -11.05 -6.87 9.32
CA PRO A 26 -12.07 -6.45 10.29
C PRO A 26 -13.00 -5.39 9.69
N ASP A 27 -14.26 -5.38 10.11
CA ASP A 27 -15.33 -4.55 9.52
C ASP A 27 -15.07 -3.03 9.63
N ASP A 28 -14.33 -2.59 10.67
CA ASP A 28 -14.05 -1.17 10.94
C ASP A 28 -12.72 -0.67 10.32
N VAL A 29 -12.21 -1.36 9.29
CA VAL A 29 -10.95 -0.97 8.63
C VAL A 29 -11.19 -0.06 7.44
N VAL A 30 -10.37 1.00 7.36
CA VAL A 30 -10.29 1.88 6.19
C VAL A 30 -8.90 1.82 5.57
N PHE A 31 -8.87 1.77 4.24
CA PHE A 31 -7.64 1.80 3.47
C PHE A 31 -7.23 3.24 3.15
N VAL A 32 -5.93 3.50 3.19
CA VAL A 32 -5.37 4.82 2.86
C VAL A 32 -4.90 4.83 1.42
N ALA A 33 -5.42 5.76 0.62
CA ALA A 33 -5.12 5.88 -0.80
C ALA A 33 -4.44 7.19 -1.19
N ASP A 34 -3.85 7.17 -2.38
CA ASP A 34 -3.38 8.37 -3.07
C ASP A 34 -4.53 9.13 -3.76
N VAL A 35 -4.25 10.37 -4.16
CA VAL A 35 -5.19 11.25 -4.89
C VAL A 35 -5.69 10.60 -6.18
N ALA A 36 -4.84 9.76 -6.81
CA ALA A 36 -5.15 9.08 -8.07
C ALA A 36 -6.27 8.04 -7.97
N PHE A 37 -6.76 7.70 -6.77
CA PHE A 37 -7.83 6.74 -6.58
C PHE A 37 -9.21 7.42 -6.45
N LEU A 38 -10.24 6.73 -6.90
CA LEU A 38 -11.63 7.12 -6.66
C LEU A 38 -11.98 6.89 -5.20
N ILE A 39 -12.79 7.77 -4.61
CA ILE A 39 -13.23 7.61 -3.23
C ILE A 39 -14.23 6.46 -3.15
N LYS A 40 -14.10 5.61 -2.12
CA LYS A 40 -14.99 4.49 -1.82
C LYS A 40 -15.27 4.48 -0.33
N THR A 41 -16.31 3.78 0.11
CA THR A 41 -16.71 3.68 1.53
C THR A 41 -15.58 3.17 2.42
N TYR A 42 -14.74 2.27 1.90
CA TYR A 42 -13.59 1.70 2.58
C TYR A 42 -12.26 2.42 2.27
N LEU A 43 -12.25 3.53 1.49
CA LEU A 43 -11.03 4.15 0.98
C LEU A 43 -10.95 5.65 1.32
N MET A 44 -10.01 6.02 2.18
CA MET A 44 -9.71 7.42 2.51
C MET A 44 -8.63 7.98 1.59
N LYS A 45 -8.91 9.12 0.97
CA LYS A 45 -7.96 9.87 0.14
C LYS A 45 -7.86 11.32 0.59
N PRO A 46 -6.74 12.02 0.34
CA PRO A 46 -6.59 13.38 0.81
C PRO A 46 -7.53 14.33 0.04
N TYR A 47 -8.01 15.37 0.74
CA TYR A 47 -8.70 16.50 0.13
C TYR A 47 -7.77 17.24 -0.85
N ASN A 48 -8.37 17.88 -1.86
CA ASN A 48 -7.64 18.73 -2.78
C ASN A 48 -6.95 19.87 -2.02
N ARG A 49 -5.69 20.17 -2.35
CA ARG A 49 -4.86 21.13 -1.61
C ARG A 49 -5.29 22.59 -1.76
N ARG A 50 -6.31 22.89 -2.56
CA ARG A 50 -6.85 24.24 -2.76
C ARG A 50 -7.97 24.52 -1.77
N ASN A 51 -7.96 25.69 -1.14
CA ASN A 51 -9.02 26.19 -0.25
C ASN A 51 -9.41 25.20 0.86
N LEU A 52 -8.40 24.59 1.51
CA LEU A 52 -8.61 23.66 2.61
C LEU A 52 -9.11 24.39 3.87
N THR A 53 -10.15 23.85 4.51
CA THR A 53 -10.48 24.23 5.89
C THR A 53 -9.40 23.71 6.84
N ARG A 54 -9.34 24.27 8.06
CA ARG A 54 -8.40 23.82 9.10
C ARG A 54 -8.52 22.32 9.39
N GLU A 55 -9.74 21.80 9.44
CA GLU A 55 -10.03 20.39 9.69
C GLU A 55 -9.54 19.50 8.54
N GLN A 56 -9.80 19.90 7.29
CA GLN A 56 -9.31 19.19 6.11
C GLN A 56 -7.78 19.18 6.03
N ALA A 57 -7.13 20.28 6.45
CA ALA A 57 -5.68 20.35 6.52
C ALA A 57 -5.12 19.37 7.58
N ILE A 58 -5.72 19.30 8.77
CA ILE A 58 -5.35 18.34 9.83
C ILE A 58 -5.55 16.90 9.34
N PHE A 59 -6.68 16.61 8.69
CA PHE A 59 -6.96 15.31 8.10
C PHE A 59 -5.88 14.92 7.07
N ASN A 60 -5.60 15.81 6.11
CA ASN A 60 -4.59 15.57 5.07
C ASN A 60 -3.19 15.34 5.66
N TYR A 61 -2.84 16.04 6.75
CA TYR A 61 -1.60 15.82 7.47
C TYR A 61 -1.55 14.42 8.11
N ARG A 62 -2.60 14.02 8.84
CA ARG A 62 -2.69 12.69 9.46
C ARG A 62 -2.63 11.57 8.42
N LEU A 63 -3.39 11.70 7.33
CA LEU A 63 -3.40 10.75 6.22
C LEU A 63 -2.01 10.65 5.56
N SER A 64 -1.32 11.78 5.41
CA SER A 64 0.04 11.79 4.86
C SER A 64 1.07 11.16 5.81
N ARG A 65 0.90 11.28 7.14
CA ARG A 65 1.73 10.54 8.10
C ARG A 65 1.52 9.04 8.00
N ALA A 66 0.28 8.56 7.93
CA ALA A 66 -0.02 7.15 7.76
C ALA A 66 0.65 6.57 6.50
N ARG A 67 0.53 7.26 5.35
CA ARG A 67 1.23 6.88 4.10
C ARG A 67 2.74 6.90 4.22
N ARG A 68 3.29 7.85 4.98
CA ARG A 68 4.74 7.96 5.18
C ARG A 68 5.26 6.76 5.96
N ILE A 69 4.54 6.29 6.97
CA ILE A 69 4.93 5.12 7.77
C ILE A 69 5.00 3.88 6.89
N SER A 70 3.96 3.59 6.09
CA SER A 70 3.97 2.44 5.20
C SER A 70 5.11 2.51 4.16
N LYS A 71 5.31 3.68 3.54
CA LYS A 71 6.44 3.90 2.63
C LYS A 71 7.79 3.68 3.32
N TYR A 72 7.94 4.20 4.53
CA TYR A 72 9.19 4.09 5.30
C TYR A 72 9.52 2.64 5.63
N ALA A 73 8.53 1.83 6.01
CA ALA A 73 8.72 0.39 6.22
C ALA A 73 9.26 -0.32 4.97
N PHE A 74 8.70 -0.02 3.78
CA PHE A 74 9.24 -0.55 2.53
C PHE A 74 10.67 -0.07 2.25
N SER A 75 10.95 1.21 2.49
CA SER A 75 12.31 1.74 2.32
C SER A 75 13.33 1.07 3.24
N ILE A 76 12.95 0.76 4.48
CA ILE A 76 13.81 -0.01 5.41
C ILE A 76 14.04 -1.42 4.87
N LEU A 77 13.00 -2.11 4.40
CA LEU A 77 13.14 -3.46 3.84
C LEU A 77 14.09 -3.46 2.63
N VAL A 78 13.96 -2.50 1.72
CA VAL A 78 14.86 -2.35 0.56
C VAL A 78 16.30 -2.08 1.01
N SER A 79 16.49 -1.18 1.98
CA SER A 79 17.81 -0.84 2.50
C SER A 79 18.49 -2.00 3.23
N LYS A 80 17.74 -2.83 3.97
CA LYS A 80 18.29 -3.98 4.69
C LYS A 80 18.54 -5.17 3.77
N PHE A 81 17.68 -5.40 2.77
CA PHE A 81 17.74 -6.59 1.92
C PHE A 81 17.94 -6.22 0.44
N ARG A 82 19.17 -6.41 -0.04
CA ARG A 82 19.57 -6.14 -1.45
C ARG A 82 18.69 -6.82 -2.50
N ILE A 83 17.97 -7.90 -2.15
CA ILE A 83 17.06 -8.59 -3.07
C ILE A 83 15.95 -7.69 -3.60
N PHE A 84 15.55 -6.65 -2.87
CA PHE A 84 14.51 -5.71 -3.30
C PHE A 84 15.04 -4.53 -4.14
N GLU A 85 16.37 -4.37 -4.28
CA GLU A 85 16.97 -3.30 -5.10
C GLU A 85 16.86 -3.58 -6.60
N ARG A 86 16.62 -4.84 -6.98
CA ARG A 86 16.52 -5.29 -8.38
C ARG A 86 15.19 -6.00 -8.61
N PRO A 87 14.67 -6.02 -9.85
CA PRO A 87 13.53 -6.85 -10.20
C PRO A 87 13.79 -8.31 -9.83
N ILE A 88 12.87 -8.93 -9.11
CA ILE A 88 13.00 -10.32 -8.66
C ILE A 88 12.46 -11.24 -9.77
N PRO A 89 13.29 -12.04 -10.45
CA PRO A 89 12.87 -12.89 -11.57
C PRO A 89 12.26 -14.21 -11.08
N LEU A 90 11.25 -14.13 -10.21
CA LEU A 90 10.57 -15.29 -9.63
C LEU A 90 9.06 -15.16 -9.81
N ILE A 91 8.37 -16.30 -9.77
CA ILE A 91 6.91 -16.34 -9.75
C ILE A 91 6.36 -15.65 -8.48
N PRO A 92 5.20 -14.95 -8.55
CA PRO A 92 4.67 -14.15 -7.44
C PRO A 92 4.56 -14.91 -6.11
N HIS A 93 4.17 -16.19 -6.14
CA HIS A 93 4.08 -17.03 -4.94
C HIS A 93 5.42 -17.19 -4.21
N LYS A 94 6.54 -17.31 -4.94
CA LYS A 94 7.88 -17.36 -4.34
C LYS A 94 8.30 -15.99 -3.79
N VAL A 95 7.94 -14.91 -4.48
CA VAL A 95 8.20 -13.54 -4.02
C VAL A 95 7.50 -13.27 -2.69
N ASN A 96 6.24 -13.72 -2.53
CA ASN A 96 5.51 -13.59 -1.26
C ASN A 96 6.25 -14.23 -0.08
N LYS A 97 6.81 -15.43 -0.28
CA LYS A 97 7.60 -16.12 0.76
C LYS A 97 8.87 -15.35 1.12
N ILE A 98 9.55 -14.76 0.13
CA ILE A 98 10.74 -13.93 0.36
C ILE A 98 10.38 -12.68 1.18
N VAL A 99 9.31 -11.98 0.81
CA VAL A 99 8.84 -10.80 1.55
C VAL A 99 8.53 -11.15 3.00
N LEU A 100 7.77 -12.23 3.22
CA LEU A 100 7.43 -12.70 4.57
C LEU A 100 8.67 -13.09 5.39
N ALA A 101 9.64 -13.78 4.79
CA ALA A 101 10.89 -14.12 5.44
C ALA A 101 11.70 -12.87 5.83
N CYS A 102 11.81 -11.88 4.93
CA CYS A 102 12.47 -10.61 5.22
C CYS A 102 11.77 -9.85 6.36
N CYS A 103 10.43 -9.83 6.40
CA CYS A 103 9.67 -9.23 7.50
C CYS A 103 9.94 -9.95 8.82
N ALA A 104 9.95 -11.29 8.83
CA ALA A 104 10.23 -12.07 10.03
C ALA A 104 11.65 -11.80 10.57
N ILE A 105 12.66 -11.78 9.69
CA ILE A 105 14.04 -11.47 10.05
C ILE A 105 14.16 -10.02 10.56
N HIS A 106 13.49 -9.06 9.91
CA HIS A 106 13.49 -7.67 10.35
C HIS A 106 12.89 -7.48 11.74
N ASN A 107 11.83 -8.23 12.07
CA ASN A 107 11.18 -8.14 13.38
C ASN A 107 11.94 -8.87 14.49
N TRP A 108 12.80 -9.83 14.14
CA TRP A 108 13.61 -10.57 15.11
C TRP A 108 14.90 -9.83 15.51
N LEU A 109 15.49 -9.04 14.60
CA LEU A 109 16.73 -8.25 14.79
C LEU A 109 16.47 -6.78 15.13
#